data_AF-A0A1W2H7H7-F1
#
_entry.id   AF-A0A1W2H7H7-F1
#
_cell.length_a   1.000
_cell.length_b   1.000
_cell.length_c   1.000
_cell.angle_alpha   90.00
_cell.angle_beta   90.00
_cell.angle_gamma   90.00
#
_symmetry.space_group_name_H-M   'P 1'
#
loop_
_entity.id
_entity.type
_entity.pdbx_description
1 polymer ?
#
loop_
_entity_poly.entity_id
_entity_poly.type
_entity_poly.pdbx_seq_one_letter_code
_entity_poly.pdbx_strand_id
1 'polypeptide(L)'
;MIEQEHNIKIYQIDQNFFELRSLSSIEAKIDFIIDYHKQNAQNPVSSDENLTSLTLDEITYRLYVYNEEEAISPWKSFLPEELTGEKPFTVQITSFVLFAELENKLFCTIGGKGIAAIKRFINHSFGLEIYEKFAEPENDIVYSISSRSLTGNLTAQLSTFKEQQRLVDSLSLGRIPDKILMVLRKEVLDSVFDFVAYAEEEKVFIEIGNSFWLKKKFSFSETHLLLECINALQNATVRIPLSRFEKVKDWKLCEETLIPQLSEQILNDAVRLSQGSAALLDFDFIHPQKLIKFYESDTFQAFYKNHKTPFVTVTDKGLIYEEVLKKIRFDHGDLNQFEFNTILWGIQIRGFKGGIEETKSTFISHLTCEIEYVGKYYFYLDNKWYLAKGDFIESINRECQGILKTKLWENNPLSLSWNLQNETEGQYNLKYLEEDNFLVLDKMLGQNIELCDLLYVTETTVFLIHVKDGFDAKIRDVENQILISANRLSNDLKTHKNFIKEVYQRFNDSENNTRSLSEETFLSYFNRNLEYVMAFCPIRRNSNVVENIKNFESNIAKFCVISASKEMNTNSYPLKFVEINRE
;
A
#
# COMPACT_ATOMS: atom_id res chain seq x y z
N MET A 1 14.52 -24.10 -40.07
CA MET A 1 14.90 -22.84 -39.39
C MET A 1 15.58 -23.20 -38.09
N ILE A 2 16.64 -22.51 -37.70
CA ILE A 2 17.22 -22.65 -36.36
C ILE A 2 16.20 -22.01 -35.40
N GLU A 3 15.67 -22.77 -34.45
CA GLU A 3 14.76 -22.24 -33.44
C GLU A 3 15.54 -21.25 -32.58
N GLN A 4 15.11 -19.98 -32.55
CA GLN A 4 15.77 -18.95 -31.76
C GLN A 4 15.23 -18.97 -30.33
N GLU A 5 16.12 -18.79 -29.36
CA GLU A 5 15.75 -18.76 -27.95
C GLU A 5 15.57 -17.32 -27.45
N HIS A 6 14.52 -17.10 -26.67
CA HIS A 6 14.17 -15.78 -26.12
C HIS A 6 13.93 -15.84 -24.61
N ASN A 7 14.15 -14.73 -23.90
CA ASN A 7 13.73 -14.62 -22.50
C ASN A 7 12.20 -14.47 -22.46
N ILE A 8 11.53 -15.40 -21.80
CA ILE A 8 10.07 -15.46 -21.76
C ILE A 8 9.57 -15.13 -20.36
N LYS A 9 8.59 -14.23 -20.30
CA LYS A 9 7.76 -14.00 -19.10
C LYS A 9 6.37 -14.55 -19.37
N ILE A 10 5.89 -15.38 -18.47
CA ILE A 10 4.53 -15.89 -18.51
C ILE A 10 3.66 -15.02 -17.60
N TYR A 11 2.55 -14.57 -18.13
CA TYR A 11 1.49 -13.88 -17.42
C TYR A 11 0.22 -14.74 -17.43
N GLN A 12 -0.68 -14.47 -16.49
CA GLN A 12 -2.02 -15.04 -16.49
C GLN A 12 -3.03 -13.90 -16.50
N ILE A 13 -4.09 -14.03 -17.30
CA ILE A 13 -5.22 -13.12 -17.30
C ILE A 13 -6.18 -13.47 -16.15
N ASP A 14 -6.56 -12.48 -15.35
CA ASP A 14 -7.59 -12.58 -14.33
C ASP A 14 -8.97 -12.61 -15.00
N GLN A 15 -9.42 -13.81 -15.33
CA GLN A 15 -10.72 -14.03 -15.96
C GLN A 15 -11.93 -13.67 -15.09
N ASN A 16 -11.73 -13.44 -13.79
CA ASN A 16 -12.77 -12.99 -12.85
C ASN A 16 -12.84 -11.45 -12.76
N PHE A 17 -11.97 -10.74 -13.47
CA PHE A 17 -12.03 -9.29 -13.58
C PHE A 17 -13.41 -8.84 -14.07
N PHE A 18 -13.98 -7.79 -13.49
CA PHE A 18 -15.39 -7.45 -13.65
C PHE A 18 -15.85 -7.24 -15.10
N GLU A 19 -14.95 -6.78 -15.98
CA GLU A 19 -15.21 -6.60 -17.43
C GLU A 19 -15.15 -7.92 -18.21
N LEU A 20 -14.44 -8.93 -17.69
CA LEU A 20 -14.22 -10.22 -18.35
C LEU A 20 -15.13 -11.33 -17.82
N ARG A 21 -15.58 -11.24 -16.56
CA ARG A 21 -16.30 -12.34 -15.88
C ARG A 21 -17.65 -12.69 -16.48
N SER A 22 -18.30 -11.74 -17.16
CA SER A 22 -19.58 -11.95 -17.84
C SER A 22 -19.42 -12.57 -19.23
N LEU A 23 -18.19 -12.59 -19.77
CA LEU A 23 -17.91 -13.15 -21.08
C LEU A 23 -17.78 -14.67 -20.98
N SER A 24 -18.53 -15.38 -21.82
CA SER A 24 -18.73 -16.82 -21.71
C SER A 24 -17.58 -17.66 -22.28
N SER A 25 -16.78 -17.13 -23.21
CA SER A 25 -15.67 -17.85 -23.84
C SER A 25 -14.34 -17.12 -23.67
N ILE A 26 -13.22 -17.86 -23.73
CA ILE A 26 -11.88 -17.28 -23.71
C ILE A 26 -11.62 -16.40 -24.94
N GLU A 27 -12.15 -16.78 -26.10
CA GLU A 27 -12.09 -15.99 -27.32
C GLU A 27 -12.73 -14.60 -27.13
N ALA A 28 -13.95 -14.54 -26.59
CA ALA A 28 -14.61 -13.27 -26.31
C ALA A 28 -13.82 -12.40 -25.31
N LYS A 29 -13.13 -13.03 -24.34
CA LYS A 29 -12.26 -12.31 -23.40
C LYS A 29 -11.02 -11.75 -24.11
N ILE A 30 -10.39 -12.51 -25.02
CA ILE A 30 -9.25 -12.05 -25.80
C ILE A 30 -9.65 -10.87 -26.70
N ASP A 31 -10.77 -10.98 -27.40
CA ASP A 31 -11.28 -9.91 -28.26
C ASP A 31 -11.56 -8.63 -27.46
N PHE A 32 -12.21 -8.77 -26.30
CA PHE A 32 -12.44 -7.63 -25.40
C PHE A 32 -11.13 -6.95 -24.96
N ILE A 33 -10.10 -7.72 -24.61
CA ILE A 33 -8.80 -7.19 -24.20
C ILE A 33 -8.15 -6.41 -25.36
N ILE A 34 -8.21 -6.95 -26.57
CA ILE A 34 -7.65 -6.32 -27.78
C ILE A 34 -8.40 -5.04 -28.13
N ASP A 35 -9.73 -5.06 -28.09
CA ASP A 35 -10.56 -3.88 -28.38
C ASP A 35 -10.35 -2.80 -27.34
N TYR A 36 -10.27 -3.16 -26.05
CA TYR A 36 -9.92 -2.23 -24.99
C TYR A 36 -8.56 -1.59 -25.24
N HIS A 37 -7.55 -2.39 -25.61
CA HIS A 37 -6.22 -1.88 -25.94
C HIS A 37 -6.27 -0.87 -27.09
N LYS A 38 -6.91 -1.21 -28.20
CA LYS A 38 -7.04 -0.32 -29.38
C LYS A 38 -7.73 1.00 -29.04
N GLN A 39 -8.77 0.96 -28.20
CA GLN A 39 -9.53 2.15 -27.82
C GLN A 39 -8.82 3.05 -26.81
N ASN A 40 -7.92 2.50 -26.00
CA ASN A 40 -7.26 3.21 -24.89
C ASN A 40 -5.76 3.40 -25.10
N ALA A 41 -5.21 3.01 -26.25
CA ALA A 41 -3.82 3.23 -26.59
C ALA A 41 -3.52 4.73 -26.70
N GLN A 42 -2.37 5.14 -26.18
CA GLN A 42 -1.94 6.54 -26.23
C GLN A 42 -1.56 6.98 -27.65
N ASN A 43 -1.03 6.05 -28.43
CA ASN A 43 -0.61 6.26 -29.81
C ASN A 43 -1.51 5.45 -30.75
N PRO A 44 -1.67 5.87 -32.02
CA PRO A 44 -2.36 5.08 -33.02
C PRO A 44 -1.76 3.68 -33.13
N VAL A 45 -2.61 2.66 -32.98
CA VAL A 45 -2.24 1.25 -33.09
C VAL A 45 -2.72 0.74 -34.44
N SER A 46 -1.81 0.18 -35.24
CA SER A 46 -2.18 -0.64 -36.41
C SER A 46 -1.96 -2.10 -36.08
N SER A 47 -2.97 -2.94 -36.33
CA SER A 47 -2.89 -4.38 -36.07
C SER A 47 -3.59 -5.15 -37.18
N ASP A 48 -3.24 -6.42 -37.35
CA ASP A 48 -4.00 -7.30 -38.22
C ASP A 48 -5.44 -7.47 -37.72
N GLU A 49 -6.40 -7.54 -38.63
CA GLU A 49 -7.82 -7.72 -38.30
C GLU A 49 -8.13 -9.14 -37.81
N ASN A 50 -7.35 -10.14 -38.26
CA ASN A 50 -7.54 -11.55 -37.92
C ASN A 50 -6.40 -12.05 -37.03
N LEU A 51 -6.76 -12.60 -35.86
CA LEU A 51 -5.81 -13.29 -35.00
C LEU A 51 -5.36 -14.60 -35.66
N THR A 52 -4.05 -14.79 -35.76
CA THR A 52 -3.51 -16.10 -36.18
C THR A 52 -3.60 -17.06 -35.01
N SER A 53 -4.20 -18.23 -35.22
CA SER A 53 -4.33 -19.27 -34.21
C SER A 53 -3.52 -20.53 -34.56
N LEU A 54 -3.06 -21.22 -33.53
CA LEU A 54 -2.36 -22.50 -33.62
C LEU A 54 -2.76 -23.34 -32.41
N THR A 55 -3.21 -24.57 -32.62
CA THR A 55 -3.41 -25.53 -31.53
C THR A 55 -2.28 -26.55 -31.56
N LEU A 56 -1.57 -26.68 -30.45
CA LEU A 56 -0.55 -27.70 -30.22
C LEU A 56 -0.93 -28.43 -28.93
N ASP A 57 -1.09 -29.75 -29.00
CA ASP A 57 -1.59 -30.58 -27.90
C ASP A 57 -2.89 -30.00 -27.32
N GLU A 58 -2.98 -29.77 -26.01
CA GLU A 58 -4.15 -29.20 -25.34
C GLU A 58 -4.11 -27.65 -25.26
N ILE A 59 -3.11 -27.01 -25.88
CA ILE A 59 -2.93 -25.55 -25.84
C ILE A 59 -3.36 -24.90 -27.16
N THR A 60 -4.29 -23.97 -27.06
CA THR A 60 -4.67 -23.11 -28.20
C THR A 60 -4.02 -21.74 -28.08
N TYR A 61 -3.13 -21.45 -29.01
CA TYR A 61 -2.43 -20.18 -29.15
C TYR A 61 -3.19 -19.22 -30.05
N ARG A 62 -3.20 -17.93 -29.67
CA ARG A 62 -3.69 -16.83 -30.51
C ARG A 62 -2.69 -15.67 -30.46
N LEU A 63 -2.21 -15.25 -31.62
CA LEU A 63 -1.21 -14.20 -31.73
C LEU A 63 -1.86 -12.86 -32.11
N TYR A 64 -1.72 -11.88 -31.24
CA TYR A 64 -2.04 -10.48 -31.50
C TYR A 64 -0.76 -9.70 -31.77
N VAL A 65 -0.57 -9.22 -33.01
CA VAL A 65 0.57 -8.39 -33.41
C VAL A 65 0.06 -6.99 -33.74
N TYR A 66 0.81 -5.98 -33.30
CA TYR A 66 0.47 -4.59 -33.59
C TYR A 66 1.72 -3.71 -33.66
N ASN A 67 1.60 -2.60 -34.38
CA ASN A 67 2.62 -1.57 -34.47
C ASN A 67 2.12 -0.28 -33.81
N GLU A 68 3.01 0.37 -33.07
CA GLU A 68 2.78 1.68 -32.49
C GLU A 68 3.81 2.67 -33.00
N GLU A 69 3.39 3.92 -33.19
CA GLU A 69 4.31 5.03 -33.39
C GLU A 69 5.07 5.31 -32.08
N GLU A 70 6.39 5.20 -32.10
CA GLU A 70 7.22 5.37 -30.90
C GLU A 70 7.83 6.76 -30.79
N ALA A 71 8.44 7.23 -31.88
CA ALA A 71 9.14 8.51 -31.89
C ALA A 71 9.24 9.07 -33.30
N ILE A 72 9.40 10.39 -33.40
CA ILE A 72 9.85 11.02 -34.62
C ILE A 72 11.35 10.75 -34.76
N SER A 73 11.74 10.21 -35.91
CA SER A 73 13.13 9.92 -36.25
C SER A 73 13.99 11.21 -36.18
N PRO A 74 15.17 11.17 -35.56
CA PRO A 74 16.09 12.32 -35.51
C PRO A 74 16.47 12.85 -36.91
N TRP A 75 16.35 12.02 -37.94
CA TRP A 75 16.58 12.42 -39.34
C TRP A 75 15.60 13.49 -39.82
N LYS A 76 14.38 13.55 -39.27
CA LYS A 76 13.40 14.58 -39.63
C LYS A 76 13.89 15.99 -39.28
N SER A 77 14.56 16.14 -38.14
CA SER A 77 15.16 17.40 -37.71
C SER A 77 16.53 17.69 -38.33
N PHE A 78 17.23 16.65 -38.82
CA PHE A 78 18.54 16.79 -39.45
C PHE A 78 18.45 17.23 -40.92
N LEU A 79 17.45 16.73 -41.66
CA LEU A 79 17.25 17.05 -43.07
C LEU A 79 16.47 18.37 -43.22
N PRO A 80 16.76 19.18 -44.25
CA PRO A 80 15.98 20.38 -44.58
C PRO A 80 14.48 20.08 -44.80
N GLU A 81 13.60 20.99 -44.38
CA GLU A 81 12.14 20.82 -44.47
C GLU A 81 11.66 20.59 -45.90
N GLU A 82 12.35 21.15 -46.89
CA GLU A 82 12.06 20.97 -48.31
C GLU A 82 12.22 19.52 -48.78
N LEU A 83 13.06 18.72 -48.09
CA LEU A 83 13.27 17.31 -48.39
C LEU A 83 12.35 16.40 -47.58
N THR A 84 12.02 16.78 -46.35
CA THR A 84 11.18 15.98 -45.44
C THR A 84 9.69 16.15 -45.74
N GLY A 85 9.22 17.38 -45.99
CA GLY A 85 7.81 17.68 -46.27
C GLY A 85 6.83 16.98 -45.31
N GLU A 86 5.75 16.42 -45.86
CA GLU A 86 4.76 15.61 -45.13
C GLU A 86 5.14 14.13 -44.98
N LYS A 87 6.37 13.73 -45.32
CA LYS A 87 6.74 12.31 -45.28
C LYS A 87 6.77 11.78 -43.84
N PRO A 88 6.30 10.54 -43.60
CA PRO A 88 6.33 9.95 -42.27
C PRO A 88 7.76 9.54 -41.91
N PHE A 89 8.37 10.30 -41.01
CA PHE A 89 9.63 9.96 -40.36
C PHE A 89 9.37 9.33 -38.98
N THR A 90 8.30 8.58 -38.84
CA THR A 90 7.91 7.98 -37.56
C THR A 90 8.56 6.61 -37.43
N VAL A 91 9.25 6.38 -36.31
CA VAL A 91 9.78 5.05 -35.95
C VAL A 91 8.62 4.25 -35.39
N GLN A 92 8.35 3.09 -35.98
CA GLN A 92 7.34 2.16 -35.50
C GLN A 92 8.00 1.04 -34.70
N ILE A 93 7.34 0.63 -33.62
CA ILE A 93 7.73 -0.53 -32.83
C ILE A 93 6.69 -1.63 -33.01
N THR A 94 7.13 -2.81 -33.43
CA THR A 94 6.30 -4.01 -33.49
C THR A 94 6.25 -4.65 -32.10
N SER A 95 5.04 -4.84 -31.61
CA SER A 95 4.75 -5.47 -30.33
C SER A 95 3.78 -6.63 -30.54
N PHE A 96 3.78 -7.58 -29.61
CA PHE A 96 2.83 -8.69 -29.68
C PHE A 96 2.41 -9.19 -28.30
N VAL A 97 1.25 -9.84 -28.29
CA VAL A 97 0.79 -10.71 -27.21
C VAL A 97 0.47 -12.07 -27.81
N LEU A 98 1.11 -13.11 -27.31
CA LEU A 98 0.77 -14.49 -27.63
C LEU A 98 -0.07 -15.03 -26.47
N PHE A 99 -1.37 -15.15 -26.71
CA PHE A 99 -2.30 -15.79 -25.78
C PHE A 99 -2.18 -17.31 -25.90
N ALA A 100 -2.27 -18.00 -24.78
CA ALA A 100 -2.26 -19.45 -24.68
C ALA A 100 -3.41 -19.90 -23.78
N GLU A 101 -4.40 -20.56 -24.38
CA GLU A 101 -5.55 -21.16 -23.70
C GLU A 101 -5.24 -22.60 -23.35
N LEU A 102 -5.36 -22.95 -22.06
CA LEU A 102 -5.14 -24.30 -21.54
C LEU A 102 -6.07 -24.57 -20.36
N GLU A 103 -6.86 -25.64 -20.39
CA GLU A 103 -7.79 -26.03 -19.31
C GLU A 103 -8.69 -24.88 -18.81
N ASN A 104 -9.23 -24.09 -19.74
CA ASN A 104 -10.05 -22.89 -19.45
C ASN A 104 -9.30 -21.80 -18.65
N LYS A 105 -7.97 -21.82 -18.65
CA LYS A 105 -7.09 -20.75 -18.16
C LYS A 105 -6.48 -20.02 -19.35
N LEU A 106 -6.22 -18.73 -19.16
CA LEU A 106 -5.65 -17.87 -20.20
C LEU A 106 -4.30 -17.33 -19.73
N PHE A 107 -3.24 -17.87 -20.33
CA PHE A 107 -1.86 -17.41 -20.16
C PHE A 107 -1.47 -16.52 -21.33
N CYS A 108 -0.39 -15.75 -21.16
CA CYS A 108 0.23 -15.05 -22.28
C CYS A 108 1.71 -14.77 -22.08
N THR A 109 2.42 -14.62 -23.20
CA THR A 109 3.75 -14.01 -23.28
C THR A 109 3.69 -12.80 -24.21
N ILE A 110 4.64 -11.89 -24.07
CA ILE A 110 4.65 -10.60 -24.76
C ILE A 110 6.00 -10.30 -25.39
N GLY A 111 5.98 -9.48 -26.45
CA GLY A 111 7.17 -8.85 -27.02
C GLY A 111 6.96 -7.35 -27.26
N GLY A 112 8.06 -6.60 -27.34
CA GLY A 112 8.01 -5.14 -27.47
C GLY A 112 7.27 -4.49 -26.30
N LYS A 113 6.27 -3.65 -26.61
CA LYS A 113 5.39 -2.98 -25.64
C LYS A 113 4.10 -3.77 -25.33
N GLY A 114 4.06 -5.07 -25.63
CA GLY A 114 2.89 -5.95 -25.46
C GLY A 114 2.22 -5.91 -24.08
N ILE A 115 2.95 -5.55 -23.03
CA ILE A 115 2.38 -5.38 -21.68
C ILE A 115 1.25 -4.34 -21.66
N ALA A 116 1.30 -3.31 -22.51
CA ALA A 116 0.29 -2.25 -22.58
C ALA A 116 -1.11 -2.81 -22.87
N ALA A 117 -1.21 -3.86 -23.69
CA ALA A 117 -2.46 -4.51 -24.04
C ALA A 117 -3.09 -5.28 -22.87
N ILE A 118 -2.28 -5.94 -22.05
CA ILE A 118 -2.78 -6.87 -21.02
C ILE A 118 -2.72 -6.32 -19.59
N LYS A 119 -1.95 -5.25 -19.32
CA LYS A 119 -1.60 -4.79 -17.95
C LYS A 119 -2.80 -4.62 -17.01
N ARG A 120 -3.96 -4.20 -17.53
CA ARG A 120 -5.19 -4.01 -16.77
C ARG A 120 -5.80 -5.32 -16.27
N PHE A 121 -5.62 -6.39 -17.04
CA PHE A 121 -6.35 -7.65 -16.90
C PHE A 121 -5.48 -8.77 -16.32
N ILE A 122 -4.20 -8.53 -16.01
CA ILE A 122 -3.34 -9.59 -15.47
C ILE A 122 -3.68 -9.93 -14.02
N ASN A 123 -3.52 -11.20 -13.67
CA ASN A 123 -3.44 -11.63 -12.29
C ASN A 123 -2.11 -11.15 -11.69
N HIS A 124 -2.18 -10.08 -10.90
CA HIS A 124 -0.99 -9.45 -10.30
C HIS A 124 -0.24 -10.30 -9.27
N SER A 125 -0.82 -11.38 -8.77
CA SER A 125 -0.18 -12.32 -7.84
C SER A 125 0.23 -13.64 -8.51
N PHE A 126 0.06 -13.77 -9.83
CA PHE A 126 0.27 -15.01 -10.56
C PHE A 126 1.62 -15.69 -10.27
N GLY A 127 2.74 -14.99 -10.43
CA GLY A 127 4.06 -15.58 -10.24
C GLY A 127 4.29 -16.05 -8.81
N LEU A 128 3.79 -15.29 -7.83
CA LEU A 128 3.85 -15.67 -6.41
C LEU A 128 3.04 -16.93 -6.14
N GLU A 129 1.83 -17.02 -6.69
CA GLU A 129 0.93 -18.17 -6.54
C GLU A 129 1.52 -19.46 -7.11
N ILE A 130 2.25 -19.37 -8.23
CA ILE A 130 2.99 -20.51 -8.79
C ILE A 130 4.11 -20.94 -7.86
N TYR A 131 4.91 -19.98 -7.39
CA TYR A 131 6.03 -20.28 -6.51
C TYR A 131 5.59 -20.88 -5.17
N GLU A 132 4.45 -20.46 -4.61
CA GLU A 132 3.86 -21.07 -3.41
C GLU A 132 3.65 -22.59 -3.52
N LYS A 133 3.64 -23.16 -4.73
CA LYS A 133 3.47 -24.61 -4.95
C LYS A 133 4.73 -25.44 -4.66
N PHE A 134 5.90 -24.82 -4.70
CA PHE A 134 7.19 -25.49 -4.50
C PHE A 134 8.16 -24.67 -3.62
N ALA A 135 7.68 -23.61 -2.98
CA ALA A 135 8.45 -22.81 -2.03
C ALA A 135 8.88 -23.66 -0.84
N GLU A 136 10.09 -23.46 -0.33
CA GLU A 136 10.49 -23.92 1.00
C GLU A 136 11.31 -22.78 1.62
N PRO A 137 10.63 -21.86 2.34
CA PRO A 137 11.19 -20.58 2.76
C PRO A 137 12.44 -20.64 3.63
N GLU A 138 12.67 -21.75 4.33
CA GLU A 138 13.85 -21.95 5.17
C GLU A 138 15.13 -22.18 4.37
N ASN A 139 15.01 -22.70 3.14
CA ASN A 139 16.13 -23.06 2.29
C ASN A 139 16.24 -22.16 1.04
N ASP A 140 15.15 -21.49 0.64
CA ASP A 140 15.16 -20.63 -0.54
C ASP A 140 15.98 -19.35 -0.31
N ILE A 141 16.89 -19.05 -1.25
CA ILE A 141 17.79 -17.89 -1.19
C ILE A 141 17.27 -16.74 -2.04
N VAL A 142 16.99 -15.62 -1.37
CA VAL A 142 16.45 -14.40 -1.96
C VAL A 142 17.55 -13.36 -2.18
N TYR A 143 17.50 -12.72 -3.34
CA TYR A 143 18.37 -11.58 -3.69
C TYR A 143 17.66 -10.25 -3.57
N SER A 144 16.38 -10.21 -3.94
CA SER A 144 15.55 -9.05 -3.66
C SER A 144 14.10 -9.44 -3.40
N ILE A 145 13.47 -8.69 -2.52
CA ILE A 145 12.05 -8.79 -2.22
C ILE A 145 11.44 -7.39 -2.22
N SER A 146 10.36 -7.25 -2.96
CA SER A 146 9.47 -6.11 -2.87
C SER A 146 8.23 -6.55 -2.11
N SER A 147 7.78 -5.73 -1.17
CA SER A 147 6.63 -6.04 -0.33
C SER A 147 5.81 -4.79 -0.04
N ARG A 148 4.52 -4.99 0.18
CA ARG A 148 3.56 -3.95 0.57
C ARG A 148 3.16 -4.14 2.03
N SER A 149 3.21 -3.06 2.81
CA SER A 149 2.70 -3.03 4.20
C SER A 149 1.18 -2.88 4.23
N LEU A 150 0.54 -3.42 5.28
CA LEU A 150 -0.89 -3.25 5.54
C LEU A 150 -1.25 -1.92 6.24
N THR A 151 -0.26 -1.16 6.70
CA THR A 151 -0.50 0.15 7.33
C THR A 151 -0.58 1.30 6.32
N GLY A 152 -0.48 1.01 5.01
CA GLY A 152 -0.60 2.02 3.95
C GLY A 152 0.56 3.02 3.89
N ASN A 153 1.56 2.89 4.77
CA ASN A 153 2.59 3.91 4.99
C ASN A 153 3.59 4.13 3.86
N LEU A 154 3.82 3.13 3.00
CA LEU A 154 4.85 3.21 1.97
C LEU A 154 4.46 2.46 0.69
N THR A 155 4.71 3.14 -0.44
CA THR A 155 4.98 2.56 -1.76
C THR A 155 5.91 1.35 -1.58
N ALA A 156 5.60 0.23 -2.23
CA ALA A 156 6.34 -1.04 -2.18
C ALA A 156 7.80 -0.94 -1.69
N GLN A 157 8.11 -1.54 -0.54
CA GLN A 157 9.48 -1.55 -0.01
C GLN A 157 10.29 -2.60 -0.76
N LEU A 158 11.28 -2.13 -1.51
CA LEU A 158 12.29 -2.99 -2.14
C LEU A 158 13.48 -3.17 -1.21
N SER A 159 13.72 -4.42 -0.79
CA SER A 159 14.93 -4.84 -0.10
C SER A 159 15.82 -5.59 -1.09
N THR A 160 17.07 -5.17 -1.24
CA THR A 160 18.09 -5.87 -2.04
C THR A 160 19.22 -6.28 -1.12
N PHE A 161 19.52 -7.58 -1.09
CA PHE A 161 20.47 -8.16 -0.15
C PHE A 161 21.86 -8.25 -0.81
N LYS A 162 22.89 -7.80 -0.08
CA LYS A 162 24.29 -7.91 -0.53
C LYS A 162 24.85 -9.32 -0.32
N GLU A 163 24.31 -10.04 0.65
CA GLU A 163 24.67 -11.41 1.01
C GLU A 163 23.45 -12.33 0.79
N GLN A 164 23.69 -13.64 0.83
CA GLN A 164 22.62 -14.63 0.69
C GLN A 164 21.65 -14.51 1.87
N GLN A 165 20.39 -14.18 1.59
CA GLN A 165 19.33 -14.10 2.60
C GLN A 165 18.34 -15.25 2.40
N ARG A 166 17.93 -15.92 3.48
CA ARG A 166 16.84 -16.89 3.40
C ARG A 166 15.51 -16.18 3.22
N LEU A 167 14.57 -16.82 2.53
CA LEU A 167 13.25 -16.25 2.32
C LEU A 167 12.52 -16.03 3.65
N VAL A 168 12.56 -17.00 4.57
CA VAL A 168 11.87 -16.91 5.86
C VAL A 168 12.28 -15.66 6.67
N ASP A 169 13.55 -15.29 6.62
CA ASP A 169 14.08 -14.10 7.32
C ASP A 169 13.69 -12.80 6.62
N SER A 170 13.39 -12.87 5.31
CA SER A 170 12.96 -11.73 4.49
C SER A 170 11.45 -11.50 4.55
N LEU A 171 10.68 -12.53 4.91
CA LEU A 171 9.23 -12.43 5.06
C LEU A 171 8.89 -11.78 6.41
N SER A 172 8.37 -10.56 6.35
CA SER A 172 7.96 -9.81 7.55
C SER A 172 6.46 -9.98 7.84
N LEU A 173 6.11 -10.09 9.13
CA LEU A 173 4.72 -10.08 9.58
C LEU A 173 3.98 -8.84 9.03
N GLY A 174 2.76 -9.06 8.54
CA GLY A 174 1.86 -8.05 7.97
C GLY A 174 2.38 -7.29 6.75
N ARG A 175 3.32 -7.90 6.02
CA ARG A 175 3.61 -7.51 4.64
C ARG A 175 3.21 -8.58 3.66
N ILE A 176 2.86 -8.11 2.47
CA ILE A 176 2.48 -8.95 1.34
C ILE A 176 3.58 -8.79 0.30
N PRO A 177 4.39 -9.83 0.03
CA PRO A 177 5.32 -9.81 -1.09
C PRO A 177 4.56 -9.55 -2.38
N ASP A 178 5.08 -8.66 -3.22
CA ASP A 178 4.52 -8.39 -4.56
C ASP A 178 5.50 -8.77 -5.68
N LYS A 179 6.80 -8.85 -5.37
CA LYS A 179 7.83 -9.34 -6.27
C LYS A 179 9.00 -9.97 -5.50
N ILE A 180 9.51 -11.10 -5.97
CA ILE A 180 10.69 -11.77 -5.39
C ILE A 180 11.65 -12.16 -6.51
N LEU A 181 12.94 -11.89 -6.33
CA LEU A 181 14.02 -12.41 -7.15
C LEU A 181 14.86 -13.36 -6.30
N MET A 182 15.00 -14.59 -6.77
CA MET A 182 15.68 -15.65 -6.03
C MET A 182 16.41 -16.62 -6.96
N VAL A 183 17.26 -17.45 -6.37
CA VAL A 183 17.91 -18.57 -7.06
C VAL A 183 17.06 -19.81 -6.85
N LEU A 184 16.74 -20.53 -7.93
CA LEU A 184 16.06 -21.81 -7.82
C LEU A 184 17.00 -22.87 -7.28
N ARG A 185 16.49 -23.66 -6.35
CA ARG A 185 17.14 -24.87 -5.84
C ARG A 185 17.32 -25.90 -6.96
N LYS A 186 18.42 -26.65 -6.90
CA LYS A 186 18.74 -27.67 -7.89
C LYS A 186 17.69 -28.77 -7.93
N GLU A 187 17.18 -29.15 -6.76
CA GLU A 187 16.09 -30.14 -6.61
C GLU A 187 14.84 -29.72 -7.39
N VAL A 188 14.51 -28.42 -7.44
CA VAL A 188 13.35 -27.91 -8.19
C VAL A 188 13.63 -27.89 -9.69
N LEU A 189 14.84 -27.53 -10.11
CA LEU A 189 15.25 -27.61 -11.52
C LEU A 189 15.16 -29.04 -12.05
N ASP A 190 15.70 -29.99 -11.28
CA ASP A 190 15.80 -31.41 -11.67
C ASP A 190 14.47 -32.18 -11.56
N SER A 191 13.45 -31.63 -10.89
CA SER A 191 12.16 -32.31 -10.68
C SER A 191 10.93 -31.60 -11.26
N VAL A 192 10.98 -30.27 -11.40
CA VAL A 192 9.84 -29.45 -11.85
C VAL A 192 10.11 -28.85 -13.24
N PHE A 193 11.36 -28.46 -13.51
CA PHE A 193 11.76 -27.81 -14.77
C PHE A 193 12.74 -28.66 -15.58
N ASP A 194 12.66 -29.98 -15.45
CA ASP A 194 13.57 -30.98 -16.04
C ASP A 194 13.51 -31.08 -17.58
N PHE A 195 12.51 -30.43 -18.19
CA PHE A 195 12.37 -30.32 -19.64
C PHE A 195 13.45 -29.44 -20.31
N VAL A 196 14.27 -28.72 -19.53
CA VAL A 196 15.43 -27.96 -20.03
C VAL A 196 16.72 -28.47 -19.39
N ALA A 197 17.78 -28.57 -20.18
CA ALA A 197 19.09 -28.94 -19.67
C ALA A 197 19.76 -27.77 -18.92
N TYR A 198 20.29 -28.04 -17.74
CA TYR A 198 21.05 -27.08 -16.92
C TYR A 198 22.49 -27.56 -16.74
N ALA A 199 23.44 -26.63 -16.77
CA ALA A 199 24.83 -26.94 -16.40
C ALA A 199 24.93 -27.21 -14.89
N GLU A 200 25.87 -28.07 -14.49
CA GLU A 200 25.93 -28.59 -13.11
C GLU A 200 26.13 -27.51 -12.03
N GLU A 201 26.84 -26.43 -12.37
CA GLU A 201 27.09 -25.26 -11.51
C GLU A 201 26.26 -24.02 -11.93
N GLU A 202 25.30 -24.17 -12.84
CA GLU A 202 24.48 -23.06 -13.35
C GLU A 202 23.53 -22.53 -12.27
N LYS A 203 23.69 -21.25 -11.89
CA LYS A 203 22.73 -20.56 -11.03
C LYS A 203 21.57 -20.03 -11.86
N VAL A 204 20.42 -20.68 -11.75
CA VAL A 204 19.20 -20.25 -12.43
C VAL A 204 18.39 -19.34 -11.52
N PHE A 205 18.14 -18.12 -11.99
CA PHE A 205 17.32 -17.15 -11.26
C PHE A 205 15.86 -17.23 -11.70
N ILE A 206 14.97 -17.00 -10.76
CA ILE A 206 13.55 -16.77 -11.02
C ILE A 206 13.13 -15.41 -10.47
N GLU A 207 12.36 -14.68 -11.25
CA GLU A 207 11.66 -13.47 -10.83
C GLU A 207 10.16 -13.73 -10.86
N ILE A 208 9.53 -13.62 -9.70
CA ILE A 208 8.10 -13.85 -9.50
C ILE A 208 7.42 -12.58 -9.03
N GLY A 209 6.19 -12.36 -9.49
CA GLY A 209 5.35 -11.23 -9.11
C GLY A 209 4.05 -11.25 -9.91
N ASN A 210 3.82 -10.23 -10.73
CA ASN A 210 2.73 -10.23 -11.72
C ASN A 210 2.94 -11.21 -12.90
N SER A 211 4.16 -11.73 -13.04
CA SER A 211 4.55 -12.73 -14.02
C SER A 211 5.40 -13.80 -13.35
N PHE A 212 5.48 -14.95 -14.00
CA PHE A 212 6.49 -15.97 -13.74
C PHE A 212 7.60 -15.81 -14.78
N TRP A 213 8.83 -15.54 -14.32
CA TRP A 213 9.98 -15.41 -15.20
C TRP A 213 11.14 -16.25 -14.70
N LEU A 214 11.33 -17.40 -15.34
CA LEU A 214 12.56 -18.17 -15.25
C LEU A 214 13.61 -17.47 -16.13
N LYS A 215 14.69 -16.93 -15.53
CA LYS A 215 15.69 -16.10 -16.21
C LYS A 215 16.64 -16.94 -17.09
N LYS A 216 16.05 -17.66 -18.04
CA LYS A 216 16.69 -18.46 -19.07
C LYS A 216 16.02 -18.14 -20.40
N LYS A 217 16.75 -18.38 -21.50
CA LYS A 217 16.17 -18.29 -22.83
C LYS A 217 15.51 -19.63 -23.19
N PHE A 218 14.36 -19.55 -23.83
CA PHE A 218 13.59 -20.72 -24.25
C PHE A 218 13.31 -20.64 -25.74
N SER A 219 13.34 -21.79 -26.40
CA SER A 219 12.72 -22.00 -27.69
C SER A 219 11.19 -21.94 -27.57
N PHE A 220 10.46 -22.02 -28.70
CA PHE A 220 8.99 -22.08 -28.65
C PHE A 220 8.53 -23.41 -28.06
N SER A 221 9.18 -24.51 -28.44
CA SER A 221 8.91 -25.85 -27.90
C SER A 221 9.14 -25.92 -26.39
N GLU A 222 10.21 -25.33 -25.86
CA GLU A 222 10.45 -25.29 -24.41
C GLU A 222 9.46 -24.34 -23.69
N THR A 223 9.03 -23.26 -24.35
CA THR A 223 7.99 -22.36 -23.82
C THR A 223 6.64 -23.08 -23.69
N HIS A 224 6.32 -23.96 -24.65
CA HIS A 224 5.14 -24.81 -24.59
C HIS A 224 5.17 -25.72 -23.35
N LEU A 225 6.29 -26.44 -23.14
CA LEU A 225 6.47 -27.30 -21.96
C LEU A 225 6.44 -26.51 -20.64
N LEU A 226 6.99 -25.29 -20.63
CA LEU A 226 6.90 -24.40 -19.47
C LEU A 226 5.45 -24.04 -19.12
N LEU A 227 4.59 -23.79 -20.12
CA LEU A 227 3.17 -23.51 -19.90
C LEU A 227 2.43 -24.72 -19.32
N GLU A 228 2.71 -25.93 -19.82
CA GLU A 228 2.17 -27.18 -19.26
C GLU A 228 2.60 -27.39 -17.80
N CYS A 229 3.89 -27.20 -17.51
CA CYS A 229 4.44 -27.31 -16.16
C CYS A 229 3.77 -26.29 -15.20
N ILE A 230 3.67 -25.02 -15.61
CA ILE A 230 2.97 -23.99 -14.85
C ILE A 230 1.51 -24.38 -14.59
N ASN A 231 0.82 -24.92 -15.59
CA ASN A 231 -0.56 -25.35 -15.43
C ASN A 231 -0.69 -26.52 -14.43
N ALA A 232 0.20 -27.50 -14.51
CA ALA A 232 0.27 -28.62 -13.57
C ALA A 232 0.52 -28.12 -12.13
N LEU A 233 1.44 -27.18 -11.94
CA LEU A 233 1.70 -26.56 -10.64
C LEU A 233 0.45 -25.86 -10.08
N GLN A 234 -0.31 -25.14 -10.91
CA GLN A 234 -1.56 -24.50 -10.45
C GLN A 234 -2.58 -25.51 -9.93
N ASN A 235 -2.65 -26.69 -10.53
CA ASN A 235 -3.55 -27.76 -10.16
C ASN A 235 -3.08 -28.55 -8.92
N ALA A 236 -1.83 -28.39 -8.50
CA ALA A 236 -1.31 -29.04 -7.30
C ALA A 236 -2.01 -28.56 -6.02
N THR A 237 -2.27 -29.48 -5.09
CA THR A 237 -2.97 -29.18 -3.82
C THR A 237 -2.06 -28.55 -2.77
N VAL A 238 -0.76 -28.85 -2.81
CA VAL A 238 0.24 -28.29 -1.90
C VAL A 238 0.37 -26.80 -2.14
N ARG A 239 0.43 -26.04 -1.04
CA ARG A 239 0.63 -24.59 -1.07
C ARG A 239 1.30 -24.13 0.21
N ILE A 240 2.42 -23.45 0.07
CA ILE A 240 3.21 -22.88 1.17
C ILE A 240 3.05 -21.35 1.10
N PRO A 241 2.22 -20.76 1.97
CA PRO A 241 1.90 -19.33 1.89
C PRO A 241 3.12 -18.46 2.19
N LEU A 242 3.38 -17.47 1.35
CA LEU A 242 4.48 -16.49 1.56
C LEU A 242 4.05 -15.31 2.43
N SER A 243 2.76 -15.17 2.67
CA SER A 243 2.21 -14.18 3.57
C SER A 243 1.08 -14.80 4.38
N ARG A 244 0.85 -14.23 5.55
CA ARG A 244 -0.32 -14.55 6.37
C ARG A 244 -1.59 -13.85 5.89
N PHE A 245 -1.47 -13.08 4.81
CA PHE A 245 -2.55 -12.43 4.11
C PHE A 245 -2.71 -13.05 2.75
N GLU A 246 -3.93 -13.44 2.44
CA GLU A 246 -4.30 -13.83 1.10
C GLU A 246 -5.29 -12.82 0.52
N LYS A 247 -5.01 -12.32 -0.68
CA LYS A 247 -5.99 -11.53 -1.43
C LYS A 247 -7.24 -12.39 -1.66
N VAL A 248 -8.40 -11.89 -1.26
CA VAL A 248 -9.69 -12.54 -1.51
C VAL A 248 -9.99 -12.47 -3.01
N LYS A 249 -10.08 -13.64 -3.65
CA LYS A 249 -10.40 -13.76 -5.09
C LYS A 249 -11.87 -14.04 -5.37
N ASP A 250 -12.61 -14.49 -4.36
CA ASP A 250 -14.04 -14.71 -4.47
C ASP A 250 -14.76 -13.36 -4.60
N TRP A 251 -15.12 -13.01 -5.84
CA TRP A 251 -15.78 -11.75 -6.13
C TRP A 251 -17.17 -11.67 -5.50
N LYS A 252 -17.87 -12.79 -5.32
CA LYS A 252 -19.20 -12.80 -4.68
C LYS A 252 -19.05 -12.47 -3.20
N LEU A 253 -18.09 -13.09 -2.52
CA LEU A 253 -17.79 -12.72 -1.14
C LEU A 253 -17.43 -11.23 -1.03
N CYS A 254 -16.61 -10.70 -1.94
CA CYS A 254 -16.27 -9.27 -1.94
C CYS A 254 -17.48 -8.35 -2.20
N GLU A 255 -18.22 -8.56 -3.29
CA GLU A 255 -19.27 -7.64 -3.76
C GLU A 255 -20.63 -7.86 -3.10
N GLU A 256 -20.98 -9.10 -2.75
CA GLU A 256 -22.29 -9.46 -2.19
C GLU A 256 -22.27 -9.55 -0.66
N THR A 257 -21.09 -9.51 -0.01
CA THR A 257 -20.98 -9.62 1.46
C THR A 257 -20.09 -8.53 2.08
N LEU A 258 -18.78 -8.52 1.79
CA LEU A 258 -17.83 -7.65 2.49
C LEU A 258 -18.06 -6.16 2.18
N ILE A 259 -18.29 -5.82 0.91
CA ILE A 259 -18.63 -4.45 0.50
C ILE A 259 -19.96 -4.00 1.12
N PRO A 260 -21.07 -4.75 1.03
CA PRO A 260 -22.32 -4.40 1.71
C PRO A 260 -22.15 -4.18 3.22
N GLN A 261 -21.41 -5.05 3.91
CA GLN A 261 -21.16 -4.93 5.35
C GLN A 261 -20.37 -3.64 5.68
N LEU A 262 -19.33 -3.32 4.90
CA LEU A 262 -18.58 -2.06 5.05
C LEU A 262 -19.49 -0.85 4.81
N SER A 263 -20.26 -0.89 3.73
CA SER A 263 -21.20 0.16 3.36
C SER A 263 -22.29 0.40 4.41
N GLU A 264 -22.76 -0.65 5.08
CA GLU A 264 -23.71 -0.55 6.20
C GLU A 264 -23.07 0.12 7.41
N GLN A 265 -21.83 -0.24 7.76
CA GLN A 265 -21.12 0.40 8.87
C GLN A 265 -20.90 1.90 8.63
N ILE A 266 -20.54 2.30 7.41
CA ILE A 266 -20.38 3.72 7.04
C ILE A 266 -21.73 4.47 7.10
N LEU A 267 -22.83 3.85 6.66
CA LEU A 267 -24.16 4.45 6.77
C LEU A 267 -24.56 4.64 8.24
N ASN A 268 -24.29 3.64 9.09
CA ASN A 268 -24.54 3.74 10.52
C ASN A 268 -23.74 4.89 11.16
N ASP A 269 -22.48 5.08 10.77
CA ASP A 269 -21.69 6.23 11.20
C ASP A 269 -22.29 7.55 10.73
N ALA A 270 -22.75 7.64 9.48
CA ALA A 270 -23.43 8.83 8.98
C ALA A 270 -24.69 9.16 9.82
N VAL A 271 -25.49 8.16 10.18
CA VAL A 271 -26.66 8.33 11.06
C VAL A 271 -26.23 8.82 12.44
N ARG A 272 -25.23 8.19 13.07
CA ARG A 272 -24.73 8.56 14.40
C ARG A 272 -24.20 9.99 14.43
N LEU A 273 -23.38 10.36 13.45
CA LEU A 273 -22.82 11.70 13.32
C LEU A 273 -23.92 12.75 13.14
N SER A 274 -24.97 12.43 12.37
CA SER A 274 -26.12 13.35 12.22
C SER A 274 -26.92 13.55 13.51
N GLN A 275 -26.80 12.61 14.47
CA GLN A 275 -27.40 12.69 15.81
C GLN A 275 -26.42 13.24 16.86
N GLY A 276 -25.22 13.70 16.46
CA GLY A 276 -24.20 14.21 17.38
C GLY A 276 -23.41 13.12 18.12
N SER A 277 -23.51 11.86 17.70
CA SER A 277 -22.72 10.74 18.23
C SER A 277 -21.48 10.48 17.38
N ALA A 278 -20.38 10.04 18.00
CA ALA A 278 -19.16 9.68 17.27
C ALA A 278 -19.35 8.45 16.37
N ALA A 279 -18.57 8.41 15.28
CA ALA A 279 -18.40 7.24 14.42
C ALA A 279 -17.86 6.03 15.22
N LEU A 280 -18.19 4.82 14.79
CA LEU A 280 -17.79 3.56 15.44
C LEU A 280 -16.94 2.66 14.54
N LEU A 281 -16.92 2.89 13.23
CA LEU A 281 -16.06 2.11 12.34
C LEU A 281 -14.59 2.24 12.79
N ASP A 282 -13.90 1.11 12.91
CA ASP A 282 -12.45 1.08 13.16
C ASP A 282 -11.71 1.22 11.82
N PHE A 283 -11.35 2.45 11.44
CA PHE A 283 -10.73 2.75 10.14
C PHE A 283 -9.57 3.75 10.23
N ASP A 284 -8.82 3.81 9.14
CA ASP A 284 -7.97 4.94 8.79
C ASP A 284 -8.43 5.54 7.45
N PHE A 285 -8.28 6.86 7.29
CA PHE A 285 -8.73 7.63 6.12
C PHE A 285 -7.58 8.41 5.50
N ILE A 286 -6.88 7.78 4.57
CA ILE A 286 -5.64 8.28 3.97
C ILE A 286 -5.62 8.06 2.46
N HIS A 287 -4.82 8.82 1.72
CA HIS A 287 -4.73 8.58 0.28
C HIS A 287 -4.01 7.25 -0.03
N PRO A 288 -4.57 6.36 -0.87
CA PRO A 288 -4.08 4.98 -1.08
C PRO A 288 -2.70 4.84 -1.78
N GLN A 289 -2.08 5.96 -2.16
CA GLN A 289 -0.88 5.94 -3.03
C GLN A 289 0.03 7.15 -2.84
N LYS A 290 -0.48 8.25 -2.30
CA LYS A 290 0.21 9.54 -2.20
C LYS A 290 0.16 10.04 -0.76
N LEU A 291 0.53 9.18 0.18
CA LEU A 291 0.40 9.45 1.62
C LEU A 291 1.09 10.75 2.04
N ILE A 292 2.38 10.90 1.73
CA ILE A 292 3.16 12.10 2.11
C ILE A 292 2.51 13.37 1.56
N LYS A 293 2.11 13.36 0.28
CA LYS A 293 1.43 14.51 -0.35
C LYS A 293 0.07 14.82 0.28
N PHE A 294 -0.64 13.78 0.71
CA PHE A 294 -1.91 13.94 1.42
C PHE A 294 -1.69 14.59 2.78
N TYR A 295 -0.68 14.15 3.55
CA TYR A 295 -0.31 14.79 4.82
C TYR A 295 0.20 16.23 4.65
N GLU A 296 0.92 16.52 3.56
CA GLU A 296 1.42 17.87 3.27
C GLU A 296 0.36 18.86 2.75
N SER A 297 -0.88 18.41 2.50
CA SER A 297 -1.95 19.26 1.95
C SER A 297 -2.46 20.28 2.99
N ASP A 298 -2.70 21.51 2.54
CA ASP A 298 -3.28 22.59 3.37
C ASP A 298 -4.80 22.44 3.55
N THR A 299 -5.48 21.89 2.54
CA THR A 299 -6.93 21.72 2.54
C THR A 299 -7.33 20.41 1.89
N PHE A 300 -8.43 19.84 2.38
CA PHE A 300 -9.05 18.61 1.91
C PHE A 300 -10.47 18.92 1.46
N GLN A 301 -10.81 18.52 0.25
CA GLN A 301 -12.07 18.88 -0.39
C GLN A 301 -12.79 17.67 -0.94
N ALA A 302 -14.10 17.61 -0.73
CA ALA A 302 -14.97 16.56 -1.25
C ALA A 302 -15.85 17.07 -2.39
N PHE A 303 -15.98 16.27 -3.45
CA PHE A 303 -16.76 16.60 -4.65
C PHE A 303 -17.74 15.48 -4.97
N TYR A 304 -18.99 15.83 -5.26
CA TYR A 304 -19.92 14.89 -5.87
C TYR A 304 -19.46 14.52 -7.29
N LYS A 305 -19.89 13.36 -7.77
CA LYS A 305 -19.54 12.85 -9.10
C LYS A 305 -19.88 13.90 -10.17
N ASN A 306 -18.89 14.24 -11.01
CA ASN A 306 -19.00 15.24 -12.09
C ASN A 306 -19.21 16.70 -11.65
N HIS A 307 -19.12 17.02 -10.36
CA HIS A 307 -19.19 18.40 -9.87
C HIS A 307 -17.80 19.04 -9.83
N LYS A 308 -17.73 20.34 -10.12
CA LYS A 308 -16.49 21.14 -10.07
C LYS A 308 -16.30 21.91 -8.76
N THR A 309 -17.37 22.13 -8.01
CA THR A 309 -17.34 22.83 -6.74
C THR A 309 -17.36 21.82 -5.59
N PRO A 310 -16.51 22.00 -4.57
CA PRO A 310 -16.53 21.12 -3.41
C PRO A 310 -17.80 21.36 -2.58
N PHE A 311 -18.34 20.30 -1.98
CA PHE A 311 -19.47 20.39 -1.05
C PHE A 311 -19.03 20.33 0.41
N VAL A 312 -17.79 19.90 0.67
CA VAL A 312 -17.09 19.96 1.95
C VAL A 312 -15.66 20.44 1.69
N THR A 313 -15.19 21.34 2.53
CA THR A 313 -13.78 21.78 2.59
C THR A 313 -13.37 21.83 4.05
N VAL A 314 -12.29 21.14 4.39
CA VAL A 314 -11.70 21.16 5.74
C VAL A 314 -10.19 21.43 5.64
N THR A 315 -9.61 21.98 6.69
CA THR A 315 -8.16 22.18 6.82
C THR A 315 -7.49 21.05 7.59
N ASP A 316 -8.26 20.28 8.35
CA ASP A 316 -7.79 19.11 9.09
C ASP A 316 -8.22 17.82 8.39
N LYS A 317 -7.24 16.99 8.04
CA LYS A 317 -7.43 15.68 7.40
C LYS A 317 -8.35 14.77 8.21
N GLY A 318 -8.30 14.85 9.55
CA GLY A 318 -9.08 13.98 10.43
C GLY A 318 -10.58 14.25 10.36
N LEU A 319 -10.98 15.44 9.88
CA LEU A 319 -12.38 15.85 9.82
C LEU A 319 -13.06 15.45 8.51
N ILE A 320 -12.31 15.17 7.44
CA ILE A 320 -12.91 15.00 6.10
C ILE A 320 -13.92 13.85 6.04
N TYR A 321 -13.66 12.74 6.74
CA TYR A 321 -14.56 11.60 6.78
C TYR A 321 -15.90 11.99 7.38
N GLU A 322 -15.88 12.55 8.60
CA GLU A 322 -17.11 12.89 9.31
C GLU A 322 -17.89 14.00 8.63
N GLU A 323 -17.22 15.06 8.17
CA GLU A 323 -17.87 16.20 7.54
C GLU A 323 -18.54 15.81 6.23
N VAL A 324 -17.95 14.89 5.45
CA VAL A 324 -18.60 14.33 4.27
C VAL A 324 -19.88 13.57 4.65
N LEU A 325 -19.82 12.69 5.66
CA LEU A 325 -20.99 11.91 6.06
C LEU A 325 -22.10 12.78 6.64
N LYS A 326 -21.78 13.76 7.49
CA LYS A 326 -22.73 14.76 8.01
C LYS A 326 -23.39 15.52 6.87
N LYS A 327 -22.61 15.94 5.87
CA LYS A 327 -23.10 16.71 4.74
C LYS A 327 -23.99 15.89 3.80
N ILE A 328 -23.69 14.61 3.56
CA ILE A 328 -24.59 13.70 2.83
C ILE A 328 -25.96 13.63 3.53
N ARG A 329 -25.98 13.44 4.86
CA ARG A 329 -27.22 13.38 5.63
C ARG A 329 -27.99 14.70 5.63
N PHE A 330 -27.28 15.82 5.69
CA PHE A 330 -27.89 17.14 5.59
C PHE A 330 -28.52 17.40 4.22
N ASP A 331 -27.82 17.04 3.14
CA ASP A 331 -28.26 17.32 1.76
C ASP A 331 -29.41 16.40 1.31
N HIS A 332 -29.42 15.13 1.79
CA HIS A 332 -30.33 14.10 1.26
C HIS A 332 -31.28 13.48 2.28
N GLY A 333 -31.12 13.78 3.59
CA GLY A 333 -31.98 13.26 4.64
C GLY A 333 -31.80 11.76 4.90
N ASP A 334 -32.93 11.07 5.11
CA ASP A 334 -32.98 9.62 5.33
C ASP A 334 -32.77 8.87 4.02
N LEU A 335 -31.60 8.24 3.89
CA LEU A 335 -31.22 7.42 2.75
C LEU A 335 -31.33 5.94 3.08
N ASN A 336 -31.86 5.14 2.15
CA ASN A 336 -31.65 3.69 2.21
C ASN A 336 -30.23 3.33 1.76
N GLN A 337 -29.82 2.08 2.00
CA GLN A 337 -28.46 1.61 1.69
C GLN A 337 -28.06 1.80 0.22
N PHE A 338 -29.00 1.57 -0.70
CA PHE A 338 -28.72 1.67 -2.13
C PHE A 338 -28.49 3.12 -2.57
N GLU A 339 -29.33 4.04 -2.11
CA GLU A 339 -29.20 5.48 -2.38
C GLU A 339 -27.91 6.03 -1.78
N PHE A 340 -27.63 5.67 -0.52
CA PHE A 340 -26.40 6.05 0.17
C PHE A 340 -25.15 5.57 -0.57
N ASN A 341 -25.12 4.30 -0.96
CA ASN A 341 -24.01 3.74 -1.73
C ASN A 341 -23.81 4.50 -3.03
N THR A 342 -24.87 4.74 -3.80
CA THR A 342 -24.80 5.45 -5.08
C THR A 342 -24.11 6.82 -4.94
N ILE A 343 -24.41 7.55 -3.87
CA ILE A 343 -23.78 8.83 -3.55
C ILE A 343 -22.31 8.62 -3.12
N LEU A 344 -22.08 7.75 -2.14
CA LEU A 344 -20.77 7.51 -1.53
C LEU A 344 -19.70 7.09 -2.54
N TRP A 345 -20.04 6.15 -3.43
CA TRP A 345 -19.14 5.65 -4.47
C TRP A 345 -18.80 6.73 -5.52
N GLY A 346 -19.64 7.74 -5.67
CA GLY A 346 -19.43 8.86 -6.59
C GLY A 346 -18.54 9.97 -6.04
N ILE A 347 -18.28 10.00 -4.72
CA ILE A 347 -17.55 11.09 -4.08
C ILE A 347 -16.04 10.98 -4.36
N GLN A 348 -15.44 12.11 -4.71
CA GLN A 348 -13.99 12.27 -4.84
C GLN A 348 -13.45 13.13 -3.70
N ILE A 349 -12.35 12.67 -3.10
CA ILE A 349 -11.57 13.44 -2.12
C ILE A 349 -10.28 13.92 -2.79
N ARG A 350 -9.97 15.20 -2.56
CA ARG A 350 -8.81 15.88 -3.15
C ARG A 350 -8.06 16.67 -2.09
N GLY A 351 -6.73 16.57 -2.13
CA GLY A 351 -5.83 17.32 -1.26
C GLY A 351 -5.14 18.44 -2.05
N PHE A 352 -5.09 19.63 -1.48
CA PHE A 352 -4.50 20.82 -2.11
C PHE A 352 -3.38 21.40 -1.27
N LYS A 353 -2.28 21.79 -1.92
CA LYS A 353 -1.16 22.52 -1.31
C LYS A 353 -0.89 23.80 -2.11
N GLY A 354 -0.90 24.96 -1.46
CA GLY A 354 -0.78 26.26 -2.10
C GLY A 354 -1.85 26.52 -3.17
N GLY A 355 -3.04 25.92 -3.02
CA GLY A 355 -4.13 25.96 -4.01
C GLY A 355 -3.97 25.00 -5.21
N ILE A 356 -2.91 24.20 -5.27
CA ILE A 356 -2.66 23.21 -6.33
C ILE A 356 -3.13 21.83 -5.87
N GLU A 357 -3.86 21.09 -6.72
CA GLU A 357 -4.31 19.72 -6.45
C GLU A 357 -3.11 18.74 -6.48
N GLU A 358 -2.77 18.14 -5.34
CA GLU A 358 -1.65 17.20 -5.22
C GLU A 358 -2.10 15.73 -5.22
N THR A 359 -3.27 15.48 -4.64
CA THR A 359 -3.82 14.13 -4.44
C THR A 359 -5.29 14.07 -4.83
N LYS A 360 -5.73 12.91 -5.36
CA LYS A 360 -7.10 12.68 -5.81
C LYS A 360 -7.41 11.20 -5.85
N SER A 361 -8.48 10.79 -5.16
CA SER A 361 -9.05 9.44 -5.27
C SER A 361 -10.53 9.43 -4.86
N THR A 362 -11.21 8.29 -4.98
CA THR A 362 -12.60 8.16 -4.50
C THR A 362 -12.64 8.08 -2.97
N PHE A 363 -13.78 8.42 -2.35
CA PHE A 363 -13.97 8.35 -0.90
C PHE A 363 -13.61 6.95 -0.35
N ILE A 364 -14.20 5.91 -0.92
CA ILE A 364 -13.95 4.52 -0.51
C ILE A 364 -12.48 4.13 -0.64
N SER A 365 -11.77 4.65 -1.65
CA SER A 365 -10.34 4.33 -1.81
C SER A 365 -9.45 4.90 -0.72
N HIS A 366 -9.94 5.87 0.07
CA HIS A 366 -9.18 6.39 1.21
C HIS A 366 -9.35 5.56 2.48
N LEU A 367 -10.37 4.68 2.52
CA LEU A 367 -10.63 3.85 3.69
C LEU A 367 -9.71 2.63 3.73
N THR A 368 -9.15 2.40 4.90
CA THR A 368 -8.50 1.13 5.27
C THR A 368 -9.09 0.65 6.58
N CYS A 369 -9.66 -0.55 6.62
CA CYS A 369 -10.36 -1.08 7.79
C CYS A 369 -10.28 -2.60 7.88
N GLU A 370 -10.77 -3.14 9.00
CA GLU A 370 -10.90 -4.57 9.26
C GLU A 370 -12.37 -4.91 9.50
N ILE A 371 -12.83 -6.02 8.93
CA ILE A 371 -14.18 -6.56 9.12
C ILE A 371 -14.07 -8.01 9.53
N GLU A 372 -14.78 -8.37 10.61
CA GLU A 372 -15.00 -9.76 10.98
C GLU A 372 -16.24 -10.32 10.27
N TYR A 373 -16.08 -11.46 9.60
CA TYR A 373 -17.18 -12.21 8.99
C TYR A 373 -16.98 -13.71 9.19
N VAL A 374 -17.93 -14.36 9.87
CA VAL A 374 -17.94 -15.81 10.18
C VAL A 374 -16.63 -16.24 10.88
N GLY A 375 -16.20 -15.47 11.89
CA GLY A 375 -15.00 -15.75 12.69
C GLY A 375 -13.68 -15.60 11.93
N LYS A 376 -13.68 -14.93 10.78
CA LYS A 376 -12.49 -14.62 9.99
C LYS A 376 -12.35 -13.11 9.84
N TYR A 377 -11.11 -12.64 9.84
CA TYR A 377 -10.78 -11.23 9.71
C TYR A 377 -10.38 -10.89 8.27
N TYR A 378 -11.09 -9.92 7.70
CA TYR A 378 -10.90 -9.40 6.35
C TYR A 378 -10.45 -7.95 6.41
N PHE A 379 -9.32 -7.64 5.78
CA PHE A 379 -8.73 -6.32 5.74
C PHE A 379 -9.01 -5.67 4.39
N TYR A 380 -9.59 -4.48 4.40
CA TYR A 380 -9.76 -3.65 3.21
C TYR A 380 -8.58 -2.71 3.08
N LEU A 381 -7.80 -2.84 2.01
CA LEU A 381 -6.63 -2.00 1.72
C LEU A 381 -6.49 -1.81 0.21
N ASP A 382 -6.28 -0.57 -0.25
CA ASP A 382 -6.05 -0.23 -1.66
C ASP A 382 -7.09 -0.81 -2.62
N ASN A 383 -8.37 -0.74 -2.23
CA ASN A 383 -9.50 -1.31 -2.96
C ASN A 383 -9.45 -2.84 -3.15
N LYS A 384 -8.77 -3.55 -2.25
CA LYS A 384 -8.69 -5.01 -2.24
C LYS A 384 -8.98 -5.55 -0.85
N TRP A 385 -9.60 -6.72 -0.82
CA TRP A 385 -9.82 -7.47 0.41
C TRP A 385 -8.71 -8.50 0.61
N TYR A 386 -8.21 -8.61 1.83
CA TYR A 386 -7.24 -9.60 2.25
C TYR A 386 -7.76 -10.38 3.45
N LEU A 387 -7.74 -11.71 3.38
CA LEU A 387 -8.06 -12.59 4.48
C LEU A 387 -6.79 -12.84 5.31
N ALA A 388 -6.88 -12.63 6.62
CA ALA A 388 -5.86 -13.10 7.56
C ALA A 388 -5.97 -14.62 7.78
N LYS A 389 -4.84 -15.33 7.72
CA LYS A 389 -4.76 -16.80 7.82
C LYS A 389 -3.85 -17.29 8.93
N GLY A 390 -4.05 -18.57 9.28
CA GLY A 390 -3.19 -19.30 10.21
C GLY A 390 -3.25 -18.71 11.62
N ASP A 391 -2.10 -18.67 12.28
CA ASP A 391 -1.93 -18.12 13.63
C ASP A 391 -1.66 -16.60 13.61
N PHE A 392 -2.09 -15.90 12.55
CA PHE A 392 -1.80 -14.48 12.35
C PHE A 392 -2.12 -13.62 13.58
N ILE A 393 -3.33 -13.77 14.12
CA ILE A 393 -3.79 -13.04 15.31
C ILE A 393 -2.91 -13.35 16.52
N GLU A 394 -2.59 -14.63 16.74
CA GLU A 394 -1.76 -15.05 17.86
C GLU A 394 -0.33 -14.51 17.78
N SER A 395 0.25 -14.49 16.59
CA SER A 395 1.58 -13.96 16.37
C SER A 395 1.64 -12.44 16.43
N ILE A 396 0.64 -11.72 15.91
CA ILE A 396 0.53 -10.27 16.12
C ILE A 396 0.48 -9.96 17.60
N ASN A 397 -0.36 -10.67 18.36
CA ASN A 397 -0.45 -10.47 19.80
C ASN A 397 0.90 -10.69 20.48
N ARG A 398 1.59 -11.79 20.14
CA ARG A 398 2.90 -12.15 20.73
C ARG A 398 3.98 -11.13 20.39
N GLU A 399 4.10 -10.74 19.13
CA GLU A 399 5.12 -9.80 18.66
C GLU A 399 4.86 -8.38 19.19
N CYS A 400 3.61 -7.91 19.14
CA CYS A 400 3.23 -6.61 19.69
C CYS A 400 3.51 -6.55 21.19
N GLN A 401 3.11 -7.57 21.96
CA GLN A 401 3.41 -7.65 23.39
C GLN A 401 4.92 -7.66 23.67
N GLY A 402 5.69 -8.42 22.90
CA GLY A 402 7.15 -8.45 23.03
C GLY A 402 7.77 -7.07 22.79
N ILE A 403 7.30 -6.34 21.79
CA ILE A 403 7.75 -4.98 21.47
C ILE A 403 7.37 -4.01 22.60
N LEU A 404 6.11 -4.00 23.02
CA LEU A 404 5.64 -3.10 24.08
C LEU A 404 6.40 -3.34 25.39
N LYS A 405 6.64 -4.60 25.78
CA LYS A 405 7.39 -4.93 27.01
C LYS A 405 8.85 -4.52 26.94
N THR A 406 9.50 -4.68 25.78
CA THR A 406 10.94 -4.40 25.62
C THR A 406 11.24 -2.92 25.38
N LYS A 407 10.30 -2.18 24.81
CA LYS A 407 10.47 -0.77 24.42
C LYS A 407 9.61 0.20 25.25
N LEU A 408 9.01 -0.27 26.36
CA LEU A 408 8.30 0.60 27.28
C LEU A 408 9.26 1.65 27.85
N TRP A 409 8.84 2.91 27.89
CA TRP A 409 9.64 3.96 28.51
C TRP A 409 9.47 3.89 30.04
N GLU A 410 10.36 3.15 30.67
CA GLU A 410 10.47 3.11 32.14
C GLU A 410 10.82 4.50 32.69
N ASN A 411 10.17 4.88 33.81
CA ASN A 411 10.30 6.21 34.43
C ASN A 411 9.99 7.37 33.46
N ASN A 412 8.99 7.20 32.59
CA ASN A 412 8.57 8.26 31.69
C ASN A 412 8.04 9.49 32.46
N PRO A 413 8.28 10.72 31.96
CA PRO A 413 7.85 11.95 32.60
C PRO A 413 6.36 12.28 32.39
N LEU A 414 5.62 11.47 31.62
CA LEU A 414 4.19 11.66 31.36
C LEU A 414 3.35 11.16 32.54
N SER A 415 3.43 11.86 33.67
CA SER A 415 2.83 11.46 34.94
C SER A 415 1.36 11.86 35.09
N LEU A 416 0.88 12.81 34.28
CA LEU A 416 -0.47 13.35 34.36
C LEU A 416 -1.48 12.37 33.73
N SER A 417 -2.62 12.19 34.39
CA SER A 417 -3.70 11.34 33.86
C SER A 417 -4.55 12.08 32.82
N TRP A 418 -5.10 11.34 31.86
CA TRP A 418 -5.97 11.88 30.82
C TRP A 418 -7.44 11.53 31.08
N ASN A 419 -8.28 12.56 31.15
CA ASN A 419 -9.73 12.42 31.25
C ASN A 419 -10.40 12.41 29.87
N LEU A 420 -10.40 11.25 29.21
CA LEU A 420 -11.00 11.07 27.87
C LEU A 420 -12.49 11.46 27.75
N GLN A 421 -13.21 11.67 28.87
CA GLN A 421 -14.62 12.10 28.81
C GLN A 421 -14.78 13.60 28.58
N ASN A 422 -13.83 14.40 29.05
CA ASN A 422 -13.96 15.86 29.11
C ASN A 422 -12.79 16.59 28.43
N GLU A 423 -11.71 15.88 28.09
CA GLU A 423 -10.49 16.44 27.56
C GLU A 423 -10.17 15.88 26.18
N THR A 424 -9.96 16.78 25.22
CA THR A 424 -9.36 16.46 23.93
C THR A 424 -7.86 16.20 24.06
N GLU A 425 -7.26 15.62 23.02
CA GLU A 425 -5.82 15.40 22.90
C GLU A 425 -5.01 16.69 23.13
N GLY A 426 -5.39 17.78 22.46
CA GLY A 426 -4.76 19.08 22.66
C GLY A 426 -4.91 19.59 24.10
N GLN A 427 -6.08 19.41 24.73
CA GLN A 427 -6.27 19.80 26.14
C GLN A 427 -5.39 19.00 27.10
N TYR A 428 -5.17 17.70 26.83
CA TYR A 428 -4.24 16.89 27.59
C TYR A 428 -2.79 17.37 27.38
N ASN A 429 -2.38 17.61 26.13
CA ASN A 429 -1.03 18.09 25.80
C ASN A 429 -0.70 19.43 26.51
N LEU A 430 -1.67 20.35 26.58
CA LEU A 430 -1.53 21.64 27.25
C LEU A 430 -1.26 21.53 28.76
N LYS A 431 -1.56 20.41 29.40
CA LYS A 431 -1.21 20.20 30.83
C LYS A 431 0.29 20.25 31.09
N TYR A 432 1.11 20.00 30.08
CA TYR A 432 2.57 20.00 30.19
C TYR A 432 3.21 21.37 29.88
N LEU A 433 2.41 22.44 29.68
CA LEU A 433 2.94 23.78 29.42
C LEU A 433 3.85 24.30 30.55
N GLU A 434 3.49 24.03 31.79
CA GLU A 434 4.22 24.50 32.98
C GLU A 434 5.22 23.48 33.49
N GLU A 435 5.20 22.24 32.99
CA GLU A 435 6.09 21.17 33.45
C GLU A 435 7.53 21.41 32.97
N ASP A 436 8.49 21.14 33.85
CA ASP A 436 9.91 21.36 33.56
C ASP A 436 10.35 20.49 32.38
N ASN A 437 11.21 21.06 31.53
CA ASN A 437 11.80 20.41 30.35
C ASN A 437 10.84 20.01 29.22
N PHE A 438 9.54 20.31 29.34
CA PHE A 438 8.58 20.13 28.26
C PHE A 438 8.43 21.39 27.40
N LEU A 439 8.17 21.17 26.11
CA LEU A 439 7.58 22.13 25.17
C LEU A 439 6.35 21.49 24.53
N VAL A 440 5.24 22.24 24.45
CA VAL A 440 4.02 21.78 23.79
C VAL A 440 4.02 22.26 22.34
N LEU A 441 4.24 21.32 21.41
CA LEU A 441 4.36 21.55 19.97
C LEU A 441 3.13 21.07 19.18
N ASP A 442 2.06 20.62 19.84
CA ASP A 442 0.76 20.30 19.24
C ASP A 442 0.37 21.36 18.19
N LYS A 443 0.14 20.94 16.94
CA LYS A 443 -0.20 21.78 15.77
C LYS A 443 0.86 22.81 15.33
N MET A 444 2.09 22.75 15.85
CA MET A 444 3.22 23.57 15.40
C MET A 444 3.87 22.94 14.16
N LEU A 445 3.17 23.02 13.03
CA LEU A 445 3.55 22.33 11.79
C LEU A 445 4.67 23.07 11.04
N GLY A 446 5.72 22.35 10.65
CA GLY A 446 6.69 22.78 9.65
C GLY A 446 6.40 22.10 8.32
N GLN A 447 6.30 22.83 7.21
CA GLN A 447 5.96 22.27 5.90
C GLN A 447 4.68 21.42 5.90
N ASN A 448 3.71 21.74 6.77
CA ASN A 448 2.47 20.99 7.07
C ASN A 448 2.68 19.59 7.67
N ILE A 449 3.89 19.30 8.14
CA ILE A 449 4.22 18.06 8.86
C ILE A 449 4.37 18.43 10.33
N GLU A 450 3.76 17.62 11.19
CA GLU A 450 3.92 17.72 12.62
C GLU A 450 5.25 17.09 13.04
N LEU A 451 6.02 17.80 13.88
CA LEU A 451 7.26 17.27 14.43
C LEU A 451 6.97 16.26 15.54
N CYS A 452 6.16 16.67 16.52
CA CYS A 452 5.63 15.88 17.63
C CYS A 452 4.62 16.75 18.40
N ASP A 453 3.80 16.13 19.25
CA ASP A 453 2.88 16.85 20.15
C ASP A 453 3.61 17.50 21.32
N LEU A 454 4.52 16.75 21.94
CA LEU A 454 5.30 17.18 23.09
C LEU A 454 6.79 16.92 22.83
N LEU A 455 7.61 17.91 23.14
CA LEU A 455 9.07 17.77 23.16
C LEU A 455 9.55 17.74 24.61
N TYR A 456 10.21 16.66 25.03
CA TYR A 456 10.82 16.57 26.36
C TYR A 456 12.34 16.55 26.26
N VAL A 457 13.00 17.49 26.96
CA VAL A 457 14.42 17.80 26.76
C VAL A 457 15.23 17.47 28.00
N THR A 458 16.05 16.42 27.94
CA THR A 458 17.05 16.10 28.97
C THR A 458 18.44 16.57 28.54
N GLU A 459 19.42 16.57 29.45
CA GLU A 459 20.80 16.97 29.14
C GLU A 459 21.38 16.28 27.90
N THR A 460 21.10 14.98 27.71
CA THR A 460 21.71 14.16 26.64
C THR A 460 20.74 13.78 25.52
N THR A 461 19.43 13.81 25.79
CA THR A 461 18.41 13.22 24.90
C THR A 461 17.19 14.12 24.78
N VAL A 462 16.65 14.21 23.57
CA VAL A 462 15.37 14.87 23.27
C VAL A 462 14.39 13.80 22.86
N PHE A 463 13.24 13.80 23.51
CA PHE A 463 12.15 12.88 23.24
C PHE A 463 11.07 13.60 22.45
N LEU A 464 10.78 13.07 21.26
CA LEU A 464 9.72 13.54 20.35
C LEU A 464 8.48 12.67 20.58
N ILE A 465 7.52 13.18 21.34
CA ILE A 465 6.39 12.41 21.84
C ILE A 465 5.16 12.72 20.99
N HIS A 466 4.57 11.68 20.41
CA HIS A 466 3.25 11.75 19.78
C HIS A 466 2.21 11.07 20.67
N VAL A 467 1.07 11.73 20.88
CA VAL A 467 0.05 11.36 21.84
C VAL A 467 -1.24 11.00 21.10
N LYS A 468 -1.88 9.88 21.46
CA LYS A 468 -3.22 9.52 20.96
C LYS A 468 -4.15 8.98 22.03
N ASP A 469 -5.44 9.22 21.85
CA ASP A 469 -6.46 8.45 22.53
C ASP A 469 -6.69 7.09 21.86
N GLY A 470 -6.90 6.07 22.67
CA GLY A 470 -7.26 4.73 22.25
C GLY A 470 -6.09 3.82 21.89
N PHE A 471 -6.45 2.56 21.63
CA PHE A 471 -5.56 1.54 21.09
C PHE A 471 -6.35 0.77 20.01
N ASP A 472 -6.75 1.53 18.99
CA ASP A 472 -7.58 1.14 17.86
C ASP A 472 -6.93 1.64 16.55
N ALA A 473 -7.66 1.71 15.43
CA ALA A 473 -7.10 2.15 14.16
C ALA A 473 -6.50 3.56 14.19
N LYS A 474 -6.84 4.41 15.19
CA LYS A 474 -6.19 5.72 15.38
C LYS A 474 -4.69 5.63 15.66
N ILE A 475 -4.21 4.50 16.19
CA ILE A 475 -2.78 4.25 16.36
C ILE A 475 -2.04 4.30 15.00
N ARG A 476 -2.73 4.02 13.90
CA ARG A 476 -2.17 4.19 12.56
C ARG A 476 -1.86 5.65 12.23
N ASP A 477 -2.72 6.61 12.60
CA ASP A 477 -2.42 8.03 12.35
C ASP A 477 -1.13 8.43 13.08
N VAL A 478 -0.93 7.98 14.33
CA VAL A 478 0.30 8.25 15.08
C VAL A 478 1.52 7.54 14.49
N GLU A 479 1.39 6.28 14.04
CA GLU A 479 2.45 5.63 13.29
C GLU A 479 2.86 6.47 12.08
N ASN A 480 1.89 6.91 11.26
CA ASN A 480 2.14 7.70 10.06
C ASN A 480 2.84 9.02 10.42
N GLN A 481 2.36 9.74 11.45
CA GLN A 481 2.96 10.99 11.93
C GLN A 481 4.41 10.78 12.37
N ILE A 482 4.69 9.76 13.19
CA ILE A 482 6.04 9.43 13.67
C ILE A 482 6.97 9.15 12.48
N LEU A 483 6.54 8.30 11.53
CA LEU A 483 7.38 7.90 10.40
C LEU A 483 7.64 9.07 9.44
N ILE A 484 6.63 9.88 9.15
CA ILE A 484 6.77 11.06 8.28
C ILE A 484 7.66 12.11 8.96
N SER A 485 7.43 12.38 10.25
CA SER A 485 8.25 13.29 11.06
C SER A 485 9.71 12.83 11.09
N ALA A 486 9.97 11.57 11.41
CA ALA A 486 11.31 10.99 11.49
C ALA A 486 12.07 11.10 10.17
N ASN A 487 11.41 10.75 9.06
CA ASN A 487 11.99 10.87 7.73
C ASN A 487 12.31 12.32 7.37
N ARG A 488 11.38 13.26 7.66
CA ARG A 488 11.57 14.68 7.39
C ARG A 488 12.71 15.24 8.22
N LEU A 489 12.74 14.95 9.52
CA LEU A 489 13.76 15.39 10.45
C LEU A 489 15.15 14.87 10.07
N SER A 490 15.28 13.58 9.76
CA SER A 490 16.56 12.98 9.31
C SER A 490 17.15 13.67 8.08
N ASN A 491 16.31 14.09 7.14
CA ASN A 491 16.74 14.83 5.96
C ASN A 491 17.05 16.29 6.27
N ASP A 492 16.22 16.94 7.09
CA ASP A 492 16.36 18.35 7.45
C ASP A 492 17.67 18.61 8.24
N LEU A 493 18.05 17.69 9.13
CA LEU A 493 19.29 17.75 9.90
C LEU A 493 20.56 17.68 9.04
N LYS A 494 20.48 17.13 7.82
CA LYS A 494 21.58 17.08 6.85
C LYS A 494 21.65 18.32 5.95
N THR A 495 20.70 19.24 6.09
CA THR A 495 20.55 20.41 5.23
C THR A 495 20.47 21.70 6.07
N HIS A 496 19.68 22.69 5.67
CA HIS A 496 19.63 24.02 6.29
C HIS A 496 18.67 24.12 7.50
N LYS A 497 18.15 22.99 7.97
CA LYS A 497 17.18 22.87 9.07
C LYS A 497 15.90 23.69 8.85
N ASN A 498 15.39 23.77 7.62
CA ASN A 498 14.24 24.61 7.28
C ASN A 498 12.96 24.11 7.96
N PHE A 499 12.76 22.79 8.00
CA PHE A 499 11.58 22.20 8.64
C PHE A 499 11.53 22.52 10.14
N ILE A 500 12.63 22.31 10.87
CA ILE A 500 12.70 22.62 12.30
C ILE A 500 12.55 24.13 12.56
N LYS A 501 13.09 24.99 11.67
CA LYS A 501 12.93 26.45 11.78
C LYS A 501 11.49 26.89 11.61
N GLU A 502 10.75 26.30 10.66
CA GLU A 502 9.32 26.58 10.49
C GLU A 502 8.51 26.13 11.72
N VAL A 503 8.83 24.96 12.30
CA VAL A 503 8.24 24.51 13.58
C VAL A 503 8.53 25.52 14.69
N TYR A 504 9.77 25.98 14.82
CA TYR A 504 10.13 26.99 15.81
C TYR A 504 9.39 28.31 15.60
N GLN A 505 9.26 28.79 14.37
CA GLN A 505 8.53 30.03 14.07
C GLN A 505 7.08 29.93 14.53
N ARG A 506 6.40 28.82 14.20
CA ARG A 506 5.03 28.55 14.66
C ARG A 506 4.93 28.49 16.17
N PHE A 507 5.86 27.78 16.82
CA PHE A 507 5.91 27.69 18.28
C PHE A 507 6.15 29.06 18.92
N ASN A 508 7.08 29.85 18.40
CA ASN A 508 7.44 31.16 18.91
C ASN A 508 6.29 32.17 18.80
N ASP A 509 5.49 32.05 17.74
CA ASP A 509 4.32 32.90 17.51
C ASP A 509 3.07 32.41 18.28
N SER A 510 3.16 31.26 18.95
CA SER A 510 2.05 30.67 19.72
C SER A 510 2.06 31.06 21.19
N GLU A 511 0.89 30.95 21.83
CA GLU A 511 0.74 31.11 23.28
C GLU A 511 1.48 30.02 24.08
N ASN A 512 1.92 28.93 23.43
CA ASN A 512 2.64 27.83 24.07
C ASN A 512 4.11 28.20 24.40
N ASN A 513 4.68 29.26 23.82
CA ASN A 513 6.04 29.71 24.15
C ASN A 513 6.07 30.57 25.43
N THR A 514 5.66 29.97 26.56
CA THR A 514 5.59 30.65 27.86
C THR A 514 6.97 31.09 28.38
N ARG A 515 8.04 30.43 27.93
CA ARG A 515 9.42 30.62 28.42
C ARG A 515 10.30 31.51 27.53
N SER A 516 9.76 32.08 26.44
CA SER A 516 10.51 32.94 25.50
C SER A 516 11.82 32.29 25.01
N LEU A 517 11.73 31.01 24.64
CA LEU A 517 12.89 30.24 24.17
C LEU A 517 13.46 30.84 22.88
N SER A 518 14.77 31.01 22.77
CA SER A 518 15.41 31.51 21.54
C SER A 518 15.55 30.44 20.47
N GLU A 519 15.56 30.85 19.20
CA GLU A 519 15.72 29.95 18.04
C GLU A 519 17.02 29.14 18.16
N GLU A 520 18.13 29.79 18.54
CA GLU A 520 19.42 29.14 18.71
C GLU A 520 19.36 28.04 19.77
N THR A 521 18.69 28.30 20.90
CA THR A 521 18.53 27.31 21.98
C THR A 521 17.67 26.14 21.51
N PHE A 522 16.54 26.41 20.84
CA PHE A 522 15.67 25.36 20.30
C PHE A 522 16.40 24.49 19.27
N LEU A 523 17.10 25.09 18.31
CA LEU A 523 17.88 24.37 17.31
C LEU A 523 19.03 23.55 17.93
N SER A 524 19.56 23.97 19.07
CA SER A 524 20.61 23.24 19.79
C SER A 524 20.15 21.91 20.38
N TYR A 525 18.86 21.76 20.69
CA TYR A 525 18.29 20.51 21.20
C TYR A 525 18.47 19.38 20.20
N PHE A 526 18.38 19.67 18.90
CA PHE A 526 18.54 18.68 17.84
C PHE A 526 19.99 18.26 17.55
N ASN A 527 20.95 18.74 18.35
CA ASN A 527 22.32 18.22 18.37
C ASN A 527 22.49 17.10 19.40
N ARG A 528 21.46 16.80 20.21
CA ARG A 528 21.43 15.73 21.21
C ARG A 528 20.96 14.42 20.58
N ASN A 529 20.95 13.34 21.37
CA ASN A 529 20.32 12.09 20.94
C ASN A 529 18.82 12.31 20.76
N LEU A 530 18.25 11.79 19.69
CA LEU A 530 16.83 11.93 19.37
C LEU A 530 16.14 10.59 19.54
N GLU A 531 15.06 10.56 20.31
CA GLU A 531 14.24 9.37 20.50
C GLU A 531 12.77 9.71 20.28
N TYR A 532 12.06 8.89 19.50
CA TYR A 532 10.63 9.05 19.32
C TYR A 532 9.87 8.25 20.37
N VAL A 533 8.70 8.75 20.75
CA VAL A 533 7.81 8.11 21.72
C VAL A 533 6.41 8.07 21.14
N MET A 534 5.83 6.87 21.07
CA MET A 534 4.40 6.68 20.84
C MET A 534 3.70 6.55 22.18
N ALA A 535 2.94 7.58 22.57
CA ALA A 535 2.17 7.61 23.79
C ALA A 535 0.68 7.44 23.49
N PHE A 536 0.02 6.49 24.15
CA PHE A 536 -1.40 6.25 23.93
C PHE A 536 -2.17 6.06 25.24
N CYS A 537 -3.44 6.47 25.28
CA CYS A 537 -4.32 6.31 26.44
C CYS A 537 -5.48 5.36 26.11
N PRO A 538 -5.52 4.13 26.66
CA PRO A 538 -6.55 3.16 26.28
C PRO A 538 -7.97 3.59 26.70
N ILE A 539 -8.97 3.29 25.85
CA ILE A 539 -10.39 3.62 26.09
C ILE A 539 -10.98 2.85 27.27
N ARG A 540 -10.37 1.76 27.75
CA ARG A 540 -10.86 1.02 28.93
C ARG A 540 -10.08 1.45 30.18
N ARG A 541 -10.78 1.93 31.22
CA ARG A 541 -10.16 2.27 32.53
C ARG A 541 -9.47 1.05 33.13
N ASN A 542 -8.31 1.25 33.75
CA ASN A 542 -7.48 0.20 34.37
C ASN A 542 -7.14 -0.97 33.43
N SER A 543 -7.24 -0.76 32.12
CA SER A 543 -6.68 -1.71 31.18
C SER A 543 -5.17 -1.47 31.13
N ASN A 544 -4.40 -2.54 31.25
CA ASN A 544 -2.96 -2.53 30.99
C ASN A 544 -2.79 -3.20 29.63
N VAL A 545 -2.58 -2.39 28.59
CA VAL A 545 -2.48 -2.85 27.19
C VAL A 545 -1.30 -3.80 27.04
N VAL A 546 -0.17 -3.46 27.65
CA VAL A 546 1.08 -4.25 27.59
C VAL A 546 0.89 -5.68 28.10
N GLU A 547 0.17 -5.85 29.20
CA GLU A 547 -0.09 -7.16 29.82
C GLU A 547 -1.30 -7.87 29.19
N ASN A 548 -2.28 -7.12 28.67
CA ASN A 548 -3.57 -7.67 28.22
C ASN A 548 -3.81 -7.50 26.73
N ILE A 549 -2.76 -7.48 25.88
CA ILE A 549 -2.89 -7.23 24.43
C ILE A 549 -3.95 -8.09 23.73
N LYS A 550 -4.17 -9.32 24.22
CA LYS A 550 -5.15 -10.26 23.68
C LYS A 550 -6.60 -9.79 23.84
N ASN A 551 -6.87 -8.90 24.80
CA ASN A 551 -8.19 -8.36 25.10
C ASN A 551 -8.51 -7.11 24.25
N PHE A 552 -7.55 -6.61 23.48
CA PHE A 552 -7.74 -5.52 22.53
C PHE A 552 -8.05 -6.12 21.16
N GLU A 553 -9.16 -5.72 20.56
CA GLU A 553 -9.69 -6.37 19.34
C GLU A 553 -9.03 -5.86 18.06
N SER A 554 -8.58 -4.59 18.04
CA SER A 554 -8.01 -3.98 16.83
C SER A 554 -6.66 -4.62 16.48
N ASN A 555 -6.65 -5.45 15.42
CA ASN A 555 -5.42 -6.05 14.91
C ASN A 555 -4.60 -5.03 14.12
N ILE A 556 -5.27 -4.03 13.54
CA ILE A 556 -4.65 -2.87 12.92
C ILE A 556 -3.75 -2.15 13.92
N ALA A 557 -4.25 -1.79 15.10
CA ALA A 557 -3.47 -1.08 16.13
C ALA A 557 -2.18 -1.83 16.52
N LYS A 558 -2.32 -3.13 16.80
CA LYS A 558 -1.18 -4.00 17.15
C LYS A 558 -0.16 -4.09 16.00
N PHE A 559 -0.65 -4.14 14.77
CA PHE A 559 0.21 -4.16 13.60
C PHE A 559 0.97 -2.84 13.44
N CYS A 560 0.33 -1.69 13.68
CA CYS A 560 0.97 -0.38 13.64
C CYS A 560 2.13 -0.26 14.65
N VAL A 561 1.98 -0.80 15.86
CA VAL A 561 3.08 -0.88 16.85
C VAL A 561 4.27 -1.69 16.33
N ILE A 562 4.00 -2.85 15.72
CA ILE A 562 5.04 -3.72 15.15
C ILE A 562 5.74 -3.02 13.99
N SER A 563 4.96 -2.42 13.09
CA SER A 563 5.42 -1.68 11.92
C SER A 563 6.30 -0.49 12.32
N ALA A 564 5.79 0.40 13.17
CA ALA A 564 6.51 1.56 13.69
C ALA A 564 7.86 1.17 14.31
N SER A 565 7.87 0.12 15.14
CA SER A 565 9.07 -0.38 15.80
C SER A 565 10.14 -0.87 14.82
N LYS A 566 9.75 -1.52 13.71
CA LYS A 566 10.66 -2.01 12.68
C LYS A 566 11.16 -0.91 11.76
N GLU A 567 10.28 0.00 11.34
CA GLU A 567 10.61 1.06 10.40
C GLU A 567 11.47 2.16 11.06
N MET A 568 11.23 2.47 12.33
CA MET A 568 12.05 3.43 13.08
C MET A 568 13.50 2.97 13.27
N ASN A 569 13.71 1.66 13.48
CA ASN A 569 15.06 1.08 13.47
C ASN A 569 15.78 1.33 12.12
N THR A 570 15.04 1.35 11.00
CA THR A 570 15.59 1.65 9.67
C THR A 570 15.93 3.14 9.51
N ASN A 571 15.08 4.03 10.03
CA ASN A 571 15.29 5.48 10.00
C ASN A 571 16.33 5.98 11.02
N SER A 572 16.98 5.07 11.75
CA SER A 572 18.03 5.33 12.74
C SER A 572 17.59 6.11 13.98
N TYR A 573 16.29 6.14 14.30
CA TYR A 573 15.79 6.70 15.54
C TYR A 573 15.21 5.60 16.44
N PRO A 574 15.61 5.50 17.72
CA PRO A 574 14.93 4.66 18.68
C PRO A 574 13.46 5.07 18.83
N LEU A 575 12.58 4.08 18.98
CA LEU A 575 11.17 4.27 19.30
C LEU A 575 10.87 3.65 20.67
N LYS A 576 10.25 4.42 21.55
CA LYS A 576 9.72 3.99 22.84
C LYS A 576 8.19 4.06 22.86
N PHE A 577 7.59 3.37 23.82
CA PHE A 577 6.14 3.38 24.02
C PHE A 577 5.79 3.85 25.44
N VAL A 578 4.68 4.57 25.56
CA VAL A 578 4.08 4.96 26.85
C VAL A 578 2.59 4.65 26.82
N GLU A 579 2.13 3.97 27.86
CA GLU A 579 0.71 3.84 28.15
C GLU A 579 0.33 4.92 29.18
N ILE A 580 -0.47 5.90 28.77
CA ILE A 580 -0.90 7.03 29.60
C ILE A 580 -2.00 6.55 30.56
N ASN A 581 -1.88 6.96 31.82
CA ASN A 581 -2.91 6.67 32.83
C ASN A 581 -4.21 7.40 32.51
N ARG A 582 -5.32 6.67 32.53
CA ARG A 582 -6.66 7.24 32.41
C ARG A 582 -7.25 7.57 33.77
N GLU A 583 -7.86 8.75 33.90
CA GLU A 583 -8.62 9.17 35.10
C GLU A 583 -9.96 8.42 35.27
#